data_AF-A0A8S0VV30-F1
#
_entry.id   AF-A0A8S0VV30-F1
#
_cell.length_a   1.000
_cell.length_b   1.000
_cell.length_c   1.000
_cell.angle_alpha   90.00
_cell.angle_beta   90.00
_cell.angle_gamma   90.00
#
_symmetry.space_group_name_H-M   'P 1'
#
loop_
_entity.id
_entity.type
_entity.pdbx_description
1 polymer ?
#
loop_
_entity_poly.entity_id
_entity_poly.type
_entity_poly.pdbx_seq_one_letter_code
_entity_poly.pdbx_strand_id
1 'polypeptide(L)'
;MKASTTGERTLASSTSLEGKNGASADVEKVSPVESRASSPPPPVGPSAQLQTPAKPPFSAQFLDEDEDISRARRTYITILLQRTGLIVTAIFAIFSIYWGALYRIPTHSLEGWIVDFDGDQIGEFITTELNARSGPIIHWNIQQSGEALKDPDDVARAIVDEDCWIAVIVNRGATRLLNATLASNDANFDSSTLITAYGIEARNENAYRTLLRHTIEESLQEITKDYAVRMVSELIRLNISLATIRPDVLVRPVYYTLVNVRPFDVPVASAVTFIGLIYLLILSFIVVVSLSLSS
;
A
#
# COMPACT_ATOMS: atom_id res chain seq x y z
N MET A 1 -11.13 48.00 -4.28
CA MET A 1 -10.56 49.02 -3.37
C MET A 1 -9.18 48.53 -2.94
N LYS A 2 -8.16 49.25 -3.42
CA LYS A 2 -6.73 49.34 -3.01
C LYS A 2 -5.97 48.11 -2.47
N ALA A 3 -4.90 47.83 -3.22
CA ALA A 3 -3.67 47.17 -2.79
C ALA A 3 -2.98 47.87 -1.61
N SER A 4 -2.09 47.15 -0.91
CA SER A 4 -0.91 47.76 -0.30
C SER A 4 0.28 46.80 -0.36
N THR A 5 1.13 47.07 -1.34
CA THR A 5 2.57 46.85 -1.40
C THR A 5 3.28 47.63 -0.27
N THR A 6 4.49 47.20 0.12
CA THR A 6 5.71 47.99 0.49
C THR A 6 6.62 47.00 1.24
N GLY A 7 7.80 46.60 0.74
CA GLY A 7 8.98 47.43 0.42
C GLY A 7 9.85 47.52 1.69
N GLU A 8 11.18 47.45 1.72
CA GLU A 8 12.26 47.45 0.74
C GLU A 8 13.58 47.25 1.52
N ARG A 9 14.61 46.69 0.85
CA ARG A 9 16.08 47.02 0.89
C ARG A 9 16.82 47.16 2.25
N THR A 10 18.09 46.76 2.42
CA THR A 10 19.29 47.14 1.63
C THR A 10 20.53 46.35 2.09
N LEU A 11 21.48 46.18 1.16
CA LEU A 11 22.86 45.70 1.28
C LEU A 11 23.74 46.44 2.33
N ALA A 12 24.81 45.80 2.83
CA ALA A 12 26.21 46.03 2.38
C ALA A 12 27.30 45.53 3.37
N SER A 13 28.34 44.92 2.76
CA SER A 13 29.79 45.14 2.92
C SER A 13 30.56 44.97 4.26
N SER A 14 31.49 44.01 4.18
CA SER A 14 32.97 44.16 4.22
C SER A 14 33.77 44.31 5.53
N THR A 15 34.80 43.44 5.58
CA THR A 15 36.23 43.66 5.96
C THR A 15 36.66 43.82 7.43
N SER A 16 37.44 42.80 7.86
CA SER A 16 38.87 42.83 8.27
C SER A 16 39.34 43.72 9.42
N LEU A 17 40.15 43.12 10.31
CA LEU A 17 41.46 43.54 10.88
C LEU A 17 41.66 42.79 12.23
N GLU A 18 42.68 41.94 12.39
CA GLU A 18 44.10 42.23 12.64
C GLU A 18 44.42 42.38 14.14
N GLY A 19 45.38 41.57 14.63
CA GLY A 19 45.87 41.58 16.00
C GLY A 19 47.15 40.75 16.12
N LYS A 20 48.29 41.44 16.04
CA LYS A 20 49.69 40.98 16.07
C LYS A 20 50.33 41.35 17.42
N ASN A 21 51.52 40.80 17.69
CA ASN A 21 52.54 41.10 18.75
C ASN A 21 52.68 39.93 19.74
N GLY A 22 53.85 39.35 20.04
CA GLY A 22 55.23 39.84 20.26
C GLY A 22 55.69 39.10 21.55
N ALA A 23 56.93 38.80 21.92
CA ALA A 23 58.28 39.16 21.51
C ALA A 23 59.29 38.16 22.13
N SER A 24 60.56 38.34 21.76
CA SER A 24 61.78 37.56 21.99
C SER A 24 62.43 37.66 23.38
N ALA A 25 63.32 36.70 23.70
CA ALA A 25 64.68 36.82 24.32
C ALA A 25 64.97 35.64 25.29
N ASP A 26 66.19 35.18 25.61
CA ASP A 26 67.53 35.02 25.00
C ASP A 26 68.44 34.44 26.13
N VAL A 27 69.65 33.92 25.81
CA VAL A 27 70.79 33.58 26.72
C VAL A 27 70.68 32.22 27.48
N GLU A 28 71.62 31.27 27.42
CA GLU A 28 73.03 31.36 27.87
C GLU A 28 73.96 30.30 27.25
N LYS A 29 75.23 30.70 27.05
CA LYS A 29 76.33 29.98 26.40
C LYS A 29 77.50 29.89 27.39
N VAL A 30 78.05 28.69 27.62
CA VAL A 30 79.36 28.51 28.29
C VAL A 30 80.17 27.46 27.52
N SER A 31 81.42 27.79 27.18
CA SER A 31 82.43 26.97 26.47
C SER A 31 83.56 26.52 27.44
N PRO A 32 84.76 26.10 26.98
CA PRO A 32 85.17 24.72 26.68
C PRO A 32 86.45 24.25 27.44
N VAL A 33 86.79 22.95 27.51
CA VAL A 33 88.20 22.50 27.65
C VAL A 33 88.46 21.16 26.93
N GLU A 34 89.64 21.13 26.32
CA GLU A 34 90.34 20.24 25.39
C GLU A 34 91.00 18.99 26.01
N SER A 35 91.20 17.91 25.22
CA SER A 35 92.40 17.03 25.25
C SER A 35 92.33 15.86 24.25
N ARG A 36 93.35 15.77 23.39
CA ARG A 36 93.69 14.71 22.41
C ARG A 36 93.76 13.28 22.98
N ALA A 37 93.40 12.27 22.17
CA ALA A 37 94.33 11.24 21.63
C ALA A 37 93.60 10.14 20.82
N SER A 38 94.30 9.66 19.81
CA SER A 38 93.97 8.72 18.72
C SER A 38 93.74 7.25 19.11
N SER A 39 92.86 6.54 18.39
CA SER A 39 92.91 5.08 18.17
C SER A 39 92.13 4.66 16.89
N PRO A 40 92.59 3.64 16.12
CA PRO A 40 92.01 3.20 14.84
C PRO A 40 90.86 2.17 15.00
N PRO A 41 90.07 1.85 13.95
CA PRO A 41 88.81 1.09 14.08
C PRO A 41 89.02 -0.43 14.00
N PRO A 42 88.16 -1.24 14.64
CA PRO A 42 88.02 -2.66 14.32
C PRO A 42 86.55 -2.99 13.91
N PRO A 43 86.24 -4.24 13.49
CA PRO A 43 86.11 -4.64 12.11
C PRO A 43 84.66 -4.81 11.65
N VAL A 44 84.45 -4.85 10.34
CA VAL A 44 83.18 -5.14 9.67
C VAL A 44 82.70 -6.56 10.03
N GLY A 45 81.63 -6.65 10.82
CA GLY A 45 80.77 -7.83 10.95
C GLY A 45 79.56 -7.72 10.00
N PRO A 46 78.85 -8.83 9.69
CA PRO A 46 77.88 -8.87 8.60
C PRO A 46 76.64 -8.04 8.94
N SER A 47 76.53 -6.86 8.32
CA SER A 47 75.37 -5.99 8.45
C SER A 47 74.12 -6.65 7.89
N ALA A 48 73.25 -7.03 8.82
CA ALA A 48 71.81 -6.80 8.83
C ALA A 48 71.09 -6.97 7.48
N GLN A 49 70.30 -8.04 7.41
CA GLN A 49 69.16 -8.12 6.51
C GLN A 49 68.38 -6.79 6.54
N LEU A 50 68.17 -6.21 5.35
CA LEU A 50 67.31 -5.06 5.13
C LEU A 50 65.88 -5.41 5.60
N GLN A 51 65.58 -5.12 6.87
CA GLN A 51 64.21 -5.00 7.33
C GLN A 51 63.63 -3.76 6.66
N THR A 52 62.67 -3.95 5.77
CA THR A 52 61.83 -2.87 5.26
C THR A 52 61.21 -2.15 6.47
N PRO A 53 61.30 -0.81 6.54
CA PRO A 53 60.77 -0.07 7.69
C PRO A 53 59.26 -0.29 7.77
N ALA A 54 58.79 -0.76 8.92
CA ALA A 54 57.37 -0.95 9.18
C ALA A 54 56.64 0.41 9.03
N LYS A 55 55.64 0.45 8.15
CA LYS A 55 54.82 1.64 7.89
C LYS A 55 54.14 2.12 9.19
N PRO A 56 54.05 3.43 9.44
CA PRO A 56 53.39 3.96 10.63
C PRO A 56 51.89 3.58 10.64
N PRO A 57 51.30 3.33 11.82
CA PRO A 57 49.89 2.95 11.92
C PRO A 57 48.99 4.07 11.36
N PHE A 58 47.94 3.69 10.63
CA PHE A 58 46.93 4.57 10.01
C PHE A 58 47.40 5.46 8.83
N SER A 59 48.56 5.17 8.20
CA SER A 59 49.05 5.95 7.05
C SER A 59 48.62 5.43 5.67
N ALA A 60 47.74 4.44 5.62
CA ALA A 60 47.31 3.78 4.39
C ALA A 60 45.97 4.34 3.88
N GLN A 61 45.91 4.71 2.60
CA GLN A 61 44.69 5.11 1.90
C GLN A 61 44.09 3.94 1.11
N PHE A 62 42.77 3.95 0.89
CA PHE A 62 42.04 2.87 0.20
C PHE A 62 42.54 2.60 -1.25
N LEU A 63 43.16 3.60 -1.87
CA LEU A 63 43.70 3.54 -3.23
C LEU A 63 45.22 3.29 -3.27
N ASP A 64 45.90 3.15 -2.12
CA ASP A 64 47.34 2.88 -2.11
C ASP A 64 47.65 1.55 -2.81
N GLU A 65 48.73 1.54 -3.60
CA GLU A 65 49.17 0.38 -4.41
C GLU A 65 49.99 -0.65 -3.61
N ASP A 66 49.88 -0.66 -2.28
CA ASP A 66 50.51 -1.70 -1.46
C ASP A 66 49.91 -3.08 -1.79
N GLU A 67 50.76 -4.11 -1.90
CA GLU A 67 50.35 -5.46 -2.32
C GLU A 67 49.32 -6.09 -1.35
N ASP A 68 49.46 -5.83 -0.05
CA ASP A 68 48.53 -6.27 0.99
C ASP A 68 47.16 -5.57 0.91
N ILE A 69 47.15 -4.26 0.61
CA ILE A 69 45.91 -3.45 0.46
C ILE A 69 45.18 -3.85 -0.83
N SER A 70 45.92 -4.08 -1.92
CA SER A 70 45.36 -4.51 -3.21
C SER A 70 44.70 -5.89 -3.10
N ARG A 71 45.30 -6.83 -2.35
CA ARG A 71 44.70 -8.14 -2.05
C ARG A 71 43.44 -8.01 -1.18
N ALA A 72 43.48 -7.20 -0.13
CA ALA A 72 42.32 -6.94 0.73
C ALA A 72 41.15 -6.29 -0.03
N ARG A 73 41.44 -5.32 -0.89
CA ARG A 73 40.44 -4.65 -1.76
C ARG A 73 39.79 -5.63 -2.72
N ARG A 74 40.57 -6.52 -3.35
CA ARG A 74 40.04 -7.53 -4.27
C ARG A 74 39.08 -8.46 -3.55
N THR A 75 39.44 -8.97 -2.38
CA THR A 75 38.57 -9.81 -1.55
C THR A 75 37.29 -9.07 -1.14
N TYR A 76 37.41 -7.83 -0.67
CA TYR A 76 36.27 -7.00 -0.30
C TYR A 76 35.31 -6.76 -1.48
N ILE A 77 35.82 -6.37 -2.64
CA ILE A 77 35.01 -6.12 -3.85
C ILE A 77 34.36 -7.42 -4.35
N THR A 78 35.06 -8.56 -4.33
CA THR A 78 34.47 -9.84 -4.72
C THR A 78 33.32 -10.24 -3.80
N ILE A 79 33.49 -10.12 -2.47
CA ILE A 79 32.43 -10.38 -1.51
C ILE A 79 31.25 -9.41 -1.71
N LEU A 80 31.53 -8.12 -1.89
CA LEU A 80 30.51 -7.09 -2.09
C LEU A 80 29.71 -7.31 -3.38
N LEU A 81 30.38 -7.62 -4.50
CA LEU A 81 29.71 -7.93 -5.78
C LEU A 81 28.89 -9.21 -5.70
N GLN A 82 29.41 -10.27 -5.08
CA GLN A 82 28.68 -11.53 -4.93
C GLN A 82 27.41 -11.32 -4.09
N ARG A 83 27.51 -10.59 -2.98
CA ARG A 83 26.36 -10.27 -2.10
C ARG A 83 25.35 -9.36 -2.80
N THR A 84 25.82 -8.31 -3.47
CA THR A 84 24.95 -7.40 -4.24
C THR A 84 24.25 -8.13 -5.37
N GLY A 85 24.96 -9.00 -6.10
CA GLY A 85 24.39 -9.82 -7.16
C GLY A 85 23.27 -10.73 -6.66
N LEU A 86 23.47 -11.40 -5.51
CA LEU A 86 22.44 -12.25 -4.89
C LEU A 86 21.19 -11.44 -4.54
N ILE A 87 21.35 -10.24 -3.97
CA ILE A 87 20.23 -9.33 -3.63
C ILE A 87 19.50 -8.88 -4.89
N VAL A 88 20.23 -8.45 -5.92
CA VAL A 88 19.64 -8.00 -7.18
C VAL A 88 18.84 -9.14 -7.81
N THR A 89 19.40 -10.35 -7.90
CA THR A 89 18.68 -11.53 -8.41
C THR A 89 17.44 -11.84 -7.59
N ALA A 90 17.50 -11.76 -6.25
CA ALA A 90 16.36 -11.97 -5.38
C ALA A 90 15.25 -10.92 -5.62
N ILE A 91 15.60 -9.64 -5.75
CA ILE A 91 14.66 -8.56 -6.05
C ILE A 91 13.99 -8.79 -7.41
N PHE A 92 14.76 -9.09 -8.46
CA PHE A 92 14.20 -9.37 -9.79
C PHE A 92 13.29 -10.60 -9.79
N ALA A 93 13.63 -11.65 -9.04
CA ALA A 93 12.78 -12.83 -8.89
C ALA A 93 11.44 -12.49 -8.23
N ILE A 94 11.47 -11.74 -7.13
CA ILE A 94 10.25 -11.31 -6.42
C ILE A 94 9.40 -10.39 -7.30
N PHE A 95 10.01 -9.43 -8.01
CA PHE A 95 9.29 -8.54 -8.92
C PHE A 95 8.65 -9.30 -10.09
N SER A 96 9.32 -10.32 -10.63
CA SER A 96 8.73 -11.18 -11.65
C SER A 96 7.49 -11.91 -11.13
N ILE A 97 7.49 -12.36 -9.88
CA ILE A 97 6.31 -12.98 -9.24
C ILE A 97 5.20 -11.95 -9.04
N TYR A 98 5.53 -10.75 -8.57
CA TYR A 98 4.58 -9.66 -8.37
C TYR A 98 3.85 -9.29 -9.67
N TRP A 99 4.58 -8.98 -10.73
CA TRP A 99 3.97 -8.63 -12.02
C TRP A 99 3.27 -9.83 -12.65
N GLY A 100 3.78 -11.05 -12.45
CA GLY A 100 3.11 -12.27 -12.87
C GLY A 100 1.75 -12.46 -12.20
N ALA A 101 1.65 -12.20 -10.90
CA ALA A 101 0.39 -12.29 -10.16
C ALA A 101 -0.61 -11.18 -10.56
N LEU A 102 -0.13 -9.99 -10.94
CA LEU A 102 -0.98 -8.89 -11.36
C LEU A 102 -1.44 -8.96 -12.83
N TYR A 103 -0.85 -9.85 -13.64
CA TYR A 103 -1.15 -9.92 -15.08
C TYR A 103 -2.60 -10.31 -15.39
N ARG A 104 -3.26 -11.08 -14.52
CA ARG A 104 -4.68 -11.47 -14.66
C ARG A 104 -5.41 -11.37 -13.34
N ILE A 105 -6.05 -10.22 -13.11
CA ILE A 105 -6.88 -9.98 -11.93
C ILE A 105 -8.32 -9.68 -12.37
N PRO A 106 -9.32 -10.44 -11.89
CA PRO A 106 -9.20 -11.69 -11.13
C PRO A 106 -8.91 -12.89 -12.06
N THR A 107 -8.15 -13.88 -11.59
CA THR A 107 -7.85 -15.11 -12.37
C THR A 107 -9.09 -16.02 -12.49
N HIS A 108 -9.94 -16.00 -11.48
CA HIS A 108 -11.23 -16.69 -11.43
C HIS A 108 -12.29 -15.70 -10.98
N SER A 109 -13.52 -15.84 -11.48
CA SER A 109 -14.65 -15.03 -11.02
C SER A 109 -14.86 -15.22 -9.51
N LEU A 110 -14.97 -14.12 -8.79
CA LEU A 110 -15.18 -14.12 -7.36
C LEU A 110 -16.64 -14.50 -7.07
N GLU A 111 -16.84 -15.37 -6.09
CA GLU A 111 -18.18 -15.81 -5.72
C GLU A 111 -18.96 -14.69 -5.03
N GLY A 112 -20.09 -14.32 -5.63
CA GLY A 112 -21.09 -13.41 -5.06
C GLY A 112 -22.38 -14.16 -4.78
N TRP A 113 -23.04 -13.85 -3.67
CA TRP A 113 -24.31 -14.48 -3.30
C TRP A 113 -25.50 -13.58 -3.57
N ILE A 114 -26.61 -14.20 -3.96
CA ILE A 114 -27.91 -13.55 -4.05
C ILE A 114 -28.85 -14.25 -3.08
N VAL A 115 -29.42 -13.51 -2.13
CA VAL A 115 -30.38 -14.06 -1.17
C VAL A 115 -31.70 -13.29 -1.27
N ASP A 116 -32.75 -14.00 -1.65
CA ASP A 116 -34.09 -13.44 -1.67
C ASP A 116 -34.83 -13.74 -0.34
N PHE A 117 -35.09 -12.69 0.44
CA PHE A 117 -35.96 -12.77 1.61
C PHE A 117 -37.37 -12.23 1.34
N ASP A 118 -37.61 -11.60 0.19
CA ASP A 118 -38.92 -11.08 -0.20
C ASP A 118 -39.83 -12.20 -0.72
N GLY A 119 -39.30 -13.03 -1.62
CA GLY A 119 -40.02 -14.18 -2.19
C GLY A 119 -41.19 -13.80 -3.10
N ASP A 120 -41.14 -12.60 -3.68
CA ASP A 120 -42.20 -12.02 -4.53
C ASP A 120 -41.56 -11.28 -5.73
N GLN A 121 -42.34 -10.53 -6.50
CA GLN A 121 -41.96 -9.95 -7.79
C GLN A 121 -40.60 -9.23 -7.82
N ILE A 122 -40.29 -8.41 -6.80
CA ILE A 122 -39.00 -7.71 -6.71
C ILE A 122 -37.88 -8.73 -6.45
N GLY A 123 -38.07 -9.62 -5.47
CA GLY A 123 -37.12 -10.69 -5.15
C GLY A 123 -36.75 -11.53 -6.36
N GLU A 124 -37.75 -12.03 -7.09
CA GLU A 124 -37.57 -12.85 -8.28
C GLU A 124 -36.88 -12.08 -9.41
N PHE A 125 -37.27 -10.82 -9.64
CA PHE A 125 -36.68 -9.98 -10.68
C PHE A 125 -35.20 -9.71 -10.42
N ILE A 126 -34.86 -9.23 -9.22
CA ILE A 126 -33.47 -8.92 -8.87
C ILE A 126 -32.62 -10.19 -8.93
N THR A 127 -33.14 -11.31 -8.42
CA THR A 127 -32.42 -12.59 -8.43
C THR A 127 -32.12 -13.05 -9.86
N THR A 128 -33.10 -12.96 -10.74
CA THR A 128 -32.95 -13.36 -12.15
C THR A 128 -31.98 -12.46 -12.90
N GLU A 129 -32.16 -11.15 -12.82
CA GLU A 129 -31.34 -10.17 -13.54
C GLU A 129 -29.89 -10.15 -13.05
N LEU A 130 -29.68 -10.24 -11.73
CA LEU A 130 -28.34 -10.23 -11.17
C LEU A 130 -27.60 -11.54 -11.51
N ASN A 131 -28.27 -12.69 -11.44
CA ASN A 131 -27.69 -13.97 -11.85
C ASN A 131 -27.29 -13.97 -13.33
N ALA A 132 -28.11 -13.38 -14.20
CA ALA A 132 -27.83 -13.24 -15.64
C ALA A 132 -26.62 -12.32 -15.93
N ARG A 133 -26.24 -11.46 -14.99
CA ARG A 133 -25.10 -10.53 -15.08
C ARG A 133 -23.81 -11.11 -14.50
N SER A 134 -23.78 -12.42 -14.20
CA SER A 134 -22.55 -13.13 -13.85
C SER A 134 -21.50 -12.95 -14.94
N GLY A 135 -20.28 -12.59 -14.54
CA GLY A 135 -19.22 -12.19 -15.45
C GLY A 135 -17.83 -12.61 -14.97
N PRO A 136 -16.77 -12.06 -15.58
CA PRO A 136 -15.39 -12.44 -15.26
C PRO A 136 -14.95 -11.97 -13.86
N ILE A 137 -15.56 -10.90 -13.33
CA ILE A 137 -15.21 -10.35 -12.01
C ILE A 137 -15.98 -11.05 -10.89
N ILE A 138 -17.31 -11.12 -11.01
CA ILE A 138 -18.20 -11.75 -10.03
C ILE A 138 -19.04 -12.82 -10.73
N HIS A 139 -19.09 -13.99 -10.13
CA HIS A 139 -20.04 -15.04 -10.47
C HIS A 139 -21.10 -15.11 -9.39
N TRP A 140 -22.36 -14.91 -9.77
CA TRP A 140 -23.46 -14.86 -8.83
C TRP A 140 -24.05 -16.25 -8.62
N ASN A 141 -24.20 -16.64 -7.36
CA ASN A 141 -24.86 -17.86 -6.93
C ASN A 141 -26.12 -17.51 -6.14
N ILE A 142 -27.23 -18.12 -6.53
CA ILE A 142 -28.50 -17.98 -5.83
C ILE A 142 -28.47 -18.86 -4.60
N GLN A 143 -28.58 -18.24 -3.42
CA GLN A 143 -28.68 -18.93 -2.14
C GLN A 143 -30.11 -18.86 -1.64
N GLN A 144 -30.63 -20.02 -1.19
CA GLN A 144 -31.97 -20.08 -0.64
C GLN A 144 -31.98 -19.54 0.80
N SER A 145 -32.93 -18.68 1.11
CA SER A 145 -33.22 -18.31 2.49
C SER A 145 -33.74 -19.56 3.24
N GLY A 146 -33.14 -19.88 4.38
CA GLY A 146 -33.32 -21.16 5.07
C GLY A 146 -32.75 -21.15 6.48
N GLU A 147 -32.49 -22.32 7.07
CA GLU A 147 -31.94 -22.39 8.44
C GLU A 147 -30.53 -21.80 8.55
N ALA A 148 -29.71 -21.92 7.50
CA ALA A 148 -28.35 -21.38 7.48
C ALA A 148 -28.29 -19.86 7.18
N LEU A 149 -29.27 -19.34 6.43
CA LEU A 149 -29.38 -17.95 6.01
C LEU A 149 -30.78 -17.46 6.34
N LYS A 150 -31.05 -17.32 7.64
CA LYS A 150 -32.37 -16.92 8.13
C LYS A 150 -32.50 -15.42 8.10
N ASP A 151 -31.49 -14.69 8.54
CA ASP A 151 -31.54 -13.25 8.69
C ASP A 151 -30.42 -12.55 7.90
N PRO A 152 -30.57 -11.27 7.55
CA PRO A 152 -29.51 -10.48 6.89
C PRO A 152 -28.16 -10.53 7.61
N ASP A 153 -28.18 -10.62 8.95
CA ASP A 153 -26.99 -10.75 9.77
C ASP A 153 -26.25 -12.08 9.54
N ASP A 154 -26.96 -13.14 9.17
CA ASP A 154 -26.36 -14.43 8.83
C ASP A 154 -25.56 -14.32 7.51
N VAL A 155 -26.09 -13.55 6.56
CA VAL A 155 -25.41 -13.24 5.29
C VAL A 155 -24.15 -12.42 5.55
N ALA A 156 -24.24 -11.40 6.42
CA ALA A 156 -23.08 -10.60 6.80
C ALA A 156 -22.00 -11.45 7.50
N ARG A 157 -22.41 -12.43 8.32
CA ARG A 157 -21.48 -13.39 8.95
C ARG A 157 -20.83 -14.33 7.93
N ALA A 158 -21.60 -14.88 6.99
CA ALA A 158 -21.06 -15.73 5.92
C ALA A 158 -20.00 -14.98 5.08
N ILE A 159 -20.21 -13.69 4.81
CA ILE A 159 -19.20 -12.85 4.15
C ILE A 159 -17.95 -12.73 5.01
N VAL A 160 -18.08 -12.53 6.33
CA VAL A 160 -16.93 -12.45 7.24
C VAL A 160 -16.17 -13.78 7.32
N ASP A 161 -16.89 -14.89 7.31
CA ASP A 161 -16.35 -16.26 7.39
C ASP A 161 -15.79 -16.77 6.05
N GLU A 162 -15.75 -15.91 5.04
CA GLU A 162 -15.15 -16.16 3.71
C GLU A 162 -15.90 -17.13 2.80
N ASP A 163 -17.17 -17.41 3.10
CA ASP A 163 -18.04 -18.23 2.24
C ASP A 163 -18.33 -17.53 0.90
N CYS A 164 -18.32 -16.20 0.86
CA CYS A 164 -18.41 -15.41 -0.36
C CYS A 164 -17.64 -14.07 -0.26
N TRP A 165 -17.48 -13.39 -1.40
CA TRP A 165 -16.80 -12.09 -1.48
C TRP A 165 -17.75 -10.91 -1.23
N ILE A 166 -18.98 -11.04 -1.73
CA ILE A 166 -20.05 -10.05 -1.64
C ILE A 166 -21.39 -10.77 -1.64
N ALA A 167 -22.42 -10.13 -1.10
CA ALA A 167 -23.78 -10.63 -1.22
C ALA A 167 -24.75 -9.50 -1.54
N VAL A 168 -25.77 -9.78 -2.34
CA VAL A 168 -26.93 -8.92 -2.53
C VAL A 168 -28.13 -9.61 -1.92
N ILE A 169 -28.79 -8.91 -1.02
CA ILE A 169 -30.03 -9.40 -0.41
C ILE A 169 -31.20 -8.52 -0.83
N VAL A 170 -32.34 -9.15 -1.07
CA VAL A 170 -33.62 -8.45 -1.19
C VAL A 170 -34.33 -8.56 0.15
N ASN A 171 -34.63 -7.42 0.76
CA ASN A 171 -35.17 -7.37 2.12
C ASN A 171 -36.62 -7.86 2.16
N ARG A 172 -37.02 -8.43 3.31
CA ARG A 172 -38.35 -9.00 3.52
C ARG A 172 -39.47 -7.99 3.26
N GLY A 173 -40.40 -8.35 2.39
CA GLY A 173 -41.58 -7.53 2.11
C GLY A 173 -41.28 -6.29 1.27
N ALA A 174 -40.18 -6.29 0.52
CA ALA A 174 -39.85 -5.24 -0.44
C ALA A 174 -40.98 -5.02 -1.44
N THR A 175 -41.53 -6.10 -2.02
CA THR A 175 -42.66 -5.99 -2.97
C THR A 175 -43.89 -5.41 -2.29
N ARG A 176 -44.21 -5.87 -1.07
CA ARG A 176 -45.34 -5.37 -0.29
C ARG A 176 -45.20 -3.88 0.02
N LEU A 177 -44.01 -3.42 0.42
CA LEU A 177 -43.73 -2.01 0.75
C LEU A 177 -43.90 -1.12 -0.48
N LEU A 178 -43.37 -1.53 -1.64
CA LEU A 178 -43.53 -0.79 -2.88
C LEU A 178 -45.00 -0.71 -3.29
N ASN A 179 -45.72 -1.85 -3.28
CA ASN A 179 -47.13 -1.90 -3.67
C ASN A 179 -48.02 -1.07 -2.73
N ALA A 180 -47.75 -1.09 -1.42
CA ALA A 180 -48.44 -0.23 -0.47
C ALA A 180 -48.20 1.26 -0.79
N THR A 181 -46.96 1.63 -1.12
CA THR A 181 -46.60 3.01 -1.49
C THR A 181 -47.29 3.46 -2.77
N LEU A 182 -47.40 2.58 -3.76
CA LEU A 182 -48.13 2.87 -5.00
C LEU A 182 -49.63 3.08 -4.76
N ALA A 183 -50.21 2.43 -3.74
CA ALA A 183 -51.63 2.55 -3.41
C ALA A 183 -51.96 3.74 -2.50
N SER A 184 -51.12 4.03 -1.50
CA SER A 184 -51.40 5.01 -0.44
C SER A 184 -50.50 6.24 -0.44
N ASN A 185 -49.52 6.33 -1.34
CA ASN A 185 -48.49 7.38 -1.36
C ASN A 185 -47.84 7.59 0.01
N ASP A 186 -47.39 6.51 0.65
CA ASP A 186 -46.74 6.57 1.95
C ASP A 186 -45.52 7.50 1.91
N ALA A 187 -45.55 8.56 2.72
CA ALA A 187 -44.48 9.56 2.79
C ALA A 187 -43.16 8.99 3.34
N ASN A 188 -43.22 7.91 4.13
CA ASN A 188 -42.06 7.35 4.82
C ASN A 188 -41.34 6.26 4.02
N PHE A 189 -41.82 5.93 2.82
CA PHE A 189 -41.19 4.90 1.99
C PHE A 189 -39.83 5.36 1.46
N ASP A 190 -38.82 4.54 1.72
CA ASP A 190 -37.45 4.68 1.21
C ASP A 190 -37.07 3.47 0.36
N SER A 191 -36.96 3.67 -0.96
CA SER A 191 -36.54 2.65 -1.91
C SER A 191 -35.15 2.06 -1.62
N SER A 192 -34.27 2.78 -0.90
CA SER A 192 -32.91 2.32 -0.59
C SER A 192 -32.87 1.17 0.40
N THR A 193 -33.95 0.99 1.17
CA THR A 193 -34.09 -0.08 2.17
C THR A 193 -34.55 -1.40 1.56
N LEU A 194 -34.88 -1.45 0.27
CA LEU A 194 -35.42 -2.66 -0.37
C LEU A 194 -34.34 -3.68 -0.71
N ILE A 195 -33.16 -3.21 -1.11
CA ILE A 195 -32.01 -4.05 -1.46
C ILE A 195 -30.84 -3.66 -0.58
N THR A 196 -30.16 -4.65 -0.02
CA THR A 196 -28.91 -4.43 0.72
C THR A 196 -27.80 -5.25 0.09
N ALA A 197 -26.77 -4.54 -0.37
CA ALA A 197 -25.57 -5.11 -0.91
C ALA A 197 -24.48 -5.11 0.17
N TYR A 198 -24.04 -6.28 0.58
CA TYR A 198 -22.96 -6.45 1.55
C TYR A 198 -21.63 -6.69 0.85
N GLY A 199 -20.57 -6.13 1.42
CA GLY A 199 -19.20 -6.48 1.08
C GLY A 199 -18.25 -6.26 2.25
N ILE A 200 -17.01 -6.70 2.07
CA ILE A 200 -15.98 -6.63 3.10
C ILE A 200 -14.69 -6.01 2.55
N GLU A 201 -14.38 -4.80 3.00
CA GLU A 201 -13.18 -4.10 2.55
C GLU A 201 -11.93 -4.57 3.29
N ALA A 202 -12.05 -4.90 4.57
CA ALA A 202 -10.92 -5.33 5.39
C ALA A 202 -10.20 -6.60 4.88
N ARG A 203 -10.85 -7.43 4.04
CA ARG A 203 -10.22 -8.61 3.43
C ARG A 203 -9.15 -8.20 2.41
N ASN A 204 -9.49 -7.26 1.53
CA ASN A 204 -8.58 -6.71 0.54
C ASN A 204 -9.10 -5.36 0.06
N GLU A 205 -8.55 -4.29 0.64
CA GLU A 205 -8.98 -2.92 0.38
C GLU A 205 -8.94 -2.61 -1.13
N ASN A 206 -7.83 -2.96 -1.79
CA ASN A 206 -7.64 -2.62 -3.20
C ASN A 206 -8.63 -3.36 -4.10
N ALA A 207 -8.82 -4.67 -3.91
CA ALA A 207 -9.76 -5.46 -4.71
C ALA A 207 -11.21 -5.03 -4.47
N TYR A 208 -11.57 -4.69 -3.23
CA TYR A 208 -12.90 -4.20 -2.90
C TYR A 208 -13.18 -2.87 -3.60
N ARG A 209 -12.26 -1.88 -3.49
CA ARG A 209 -12.45 -0.54 -4.06
C ARG A 209 -12.41 -0.52 -5.59
N THR A 210 -11.53 -1.29 -6.21
CA THR A 210 -11.28 -1.22 -7.66
C THR A 210 -12.11 -2.18 -8.49
N LEU A 211 -12.54 -3.32 -7.93
CA LEU A 211 -13.27 -4.36 -8.66
C LEU A 211 -14.68 -4.53 -8.09
N LEU A 212 -14.78 -5.01 -6.84
CA LEU A 212 -16.06 -5.48 -6.31
C LEU A 212 -17.11 -4.37 -6.19
N ARG A 213 -16.74 -3.24 -5.58
CA ARG A 213 -17.63 -2.08 -5.41
C ARG A 213 -18.10 -1.53 -6.74
N HIS A 214 -17.21 -1.41 -7.71
CA HIS A 214 -17.57 -0.86 -9.00
C HIS A 214 -18.54 -1.79 -9.74
N THR A 215 -18.23 -3.08 -9.83
CA THR A 215 -19.07 -4.04 -10.54
C THR A 215 -20.45 -4.22 -9.91
N ILE A 216 -20.56 -4.22 -8.57
CA ILE A 216 -21.86 -4.34 -7.89
C ILE A 216 -22.70 -3.06 -8.07
N GLU A 217 -22.09 -1.88 -7.98
CA GLU A 217 -22.78 -0.61 -8.18
C GLU A 217 -23.29 -0.48 -9.62
N GLU A 218 -22.47 -0.80 -10.62
CA GLU A 218 -22.90 -0.81 -12.03
C GLU A 218 -24.06 -1.78 -12.26
N SER A 219 -23.93 -3.02 -11.78
CA SER A 219 -24.97 -4.04 -11.96
C SER A 219 -26.28 -3.62 -11.32
N LEU A 220 -26.27 -3.15 -10.06
CA LEU A 220 -27.48 -2.75 -9.35
C LEU A 220 -28.09 -1.45 -9.91
N GLN A 221 -27.29 -0.50 -10.39
CA GLN A 221 -27.79 0.70 -11.06
C GLN A 221 -28.55 0.37 -12.34
N GLU A 222 -28.03 -0.56 -13.15
CA GLU A 222 -28.71 -1.00 -14.37
C GLU A 222 -30.00 -1.76 -14.03
N ILE A 223 -29.94 -2.73 -13.12
CA ILE A 223 -31.12 -3.52 -12.71
C ILE A 223 -32.24 -2.63 -12.15
N THR A 224 -31.89 -1.65 -11.28
CA THR A 224 -32.89 -0.74 -10.70
C THR A 224 -33.54 0.15 -11.75
N LYS A 225 -32.79 0.58 -12.77
CA LYS A 225 -33.31 1.31 -13.91
C LYS A 225 -34.24 0.44 -14.77
N ASP A 226 -33.84 -0.80 -15.06
CA ASP A 226 -34.64 -1.75 -15.83
C ASP A 226 -35.97 -2.05 -15.12
N TYR A 227 -35.93 -2.21 -13.79
CA TYR A 227 -37.13 -2.36 -12.98
C TYR A 227 -38.05 -1.13 -13.05
N ALA A 228 -37.48 0.09 -13.02
CA ALA A 228 -38.27 1.32 -13.12
C ALA A 228 -39.05 1.38 -14.45
N VAL A 229 -38.40 1.07 -15.57
CA VAL A 229 -39.03 1.01 -16.90
C VAL A 229 -40.12 -0.06 -16.94
N ARG A 230 -39.85 -1.23 -16.37
CA ARG A 230 -40.83 -2.32 -16.27
C ARG A 230 -42.05 -1.86 -15.47
N MET A 231 -41.85 -1.33 -14.27
CA MET A 231 -42.92 -0.86 -13.40
C MET A 231 -43.79 0.20 -14.09
N VAL A 232 -43.19 1.21 -14.73
CA VAL A 232 -43.97 2.22 -15.46
C VAL A 232 -44.81 1.59 -16.58
N SER A 233 -44.26 0.62 -17.31
CA SER A 233 -45.00 -0.11 -18.35
C SER A 233 -46.19 -0.90 -17.77
N GLU A 234 -46.00 -1.53 -16.59
CA GLU A 234 -47.07 -2.22 -15.86
C GLU A 234 -48.17 -1.24 -15.41
N LEU A 235 -47.80 -0.09 -14.85
CA LEU A 235 -48.74 0.94 -14.40
C LEU A 235 -49.58 1.49 -15.55
N ILE A 236 -48.96 1.75 -16.70
CA ILE A 236 -49.65 2.17 -17.93
C ILE A 236 -50.62 1.07 -18.39
N ARG A 237 -50.20 -0.19 -18.39
CA ARG A 237 -51.06 -1.33 -18.78
C ARG A 237 -52.26 -1.49 -17.85
N LEU A 238 -52.08 -1.24 -16.57
CA LEU A 238 -53.14 -1.26 -15.55
C LEU A 238 -53.99 0.03 -15.53
N ASN A 239 -53.72 0.99 -16.43
CA ASN A 239 -54.41 2.26 -16.54
C ASN A 239 -54.39 3.09 -15.23
N ILE A 240 -53.29 2.98 -14.47
CA ILE A 240 -53.05 3.76 -13.25
C ILE A 240 -52.48 5.12 -13.66
N SER A 241 -53.07 6.21 -13.15
CA SER A 241 -52.61 7.56 -13.46
C SER A 241 -51.25 7.84 -12.83
N LEU A 242 -50.21 7.99 -13.65
CA LEU A 242 -48.85 8.34 -13.19
C LEU A 242 -48.82 9.66 -12.42
N ALA A 243 -49.77 10.58 -12.68
CA ALA A 243 -49.86 11.86 -11.98
C ALA A 243 -50.26 11.71 -10.50
N THR A 244 -50.79 10.55 -10.10
CA THR A 244 -51.16 10.26 -8.71
C THR A 244 -50.02 9.62 -7.92
N ILE A 245 -48.95 9.18 -8.58
CA ILE A 245 -47.81 8.50 -7.96
C ILE A 245 -46.72 9.53 -7.68
N ARG A 246 -46.02 9.38 -6.55
CA ARG A 246 -44.91 10.27 -6.21
C ARG A 246 -43.78 10.19 -7.25
N PRO A 247 -43.21 11.32 -7.70
CA PRO A 247 -42.15 11.33 -8.72
C PRO A 247 -40.89 10.55 -8.37
N ASP A 248 -40.49 10.51 -7.09
CA ASP A 248 -39.34 9.76 -6.61
C ASP A 248 -39.53 8.25 -6.78
N VAL A 249 -40.73 7.73 -6.50
CA VAL A 249 -41.09 6.32 -6.70
C VAL A 249 -41.16 5.97 -8.18
N LEU A 250 -41.60 6.90 -9.03
CA LEU A 250 -41.63 6.67 -10.49
C LEU A 250 -40.23 6.55 -11.10
N VAL A 251 -39.31 7.42 -10.69
CA VAL A 251 -37.95 7.44 -11.24
C VAL A 251 -37.09 6.33 -10.63
N ARG A 252 -37.28 6.04 -9.34
CA ARG A 252 -36.47 5.09 -8.60
C ARG A 252 -37.33 4.27 -7.61
N PRO A 253 -38.18 3.37 -8.13
CA PRO A 253 -39.07 2.56 -7.30
C PRO A 253 -38.33 1.56 -6.42
N VAL A 254 -37.19 1.10 -6.89
CA VAL A 254 -36.30 0.18 -6.17
C VAL A 254 -34.92 0.78 -6.16
N TYR A 255 -34.27 0.75 -5.01
CA TYR A 255 -32.89 1.15 -4.86
C TYR A 255 -32.17 0.25 -3.87
N TYR A 256 -30.87 0.46 -3.73
CA TYR A 256 -30.00 -0.36 -2.91
C TYR A 256 -29.20 0.49 -1.95
N THR A 257 -28.82 -0.12 -0.83
CA THR A 257 -27.80 0.38 0.08
C THR A 257 -26.60 -0.54 0.06
N LEU A 258 -25.39 0.03 0.05
CA LEU A 258 -24.15 -0.73 0.11
C LEU A 258 -23.59 -0.68 1.53
N VAL A 259 -23.55 -1.83 2.19
CA VAL A 259 -23.06 -1.99 3.56
C VAL A 259 -21.71 -2.69 3.53
N ASN A 260 -20.70 -1.98 4.05
CA ASN A 260 -19.40 -2.57 4.29
C ASN A 260 -19.36 -3.17 5.69
N VAL A 261 -19.34 -4.49 5.78
CA VAL A 261 -19.45 -5.22 7.05
C VAL A 261 -18.21 -4.97 7.93
N ARG A 262 -17.03 -4.83 7.32
CA ARG A 262 -15.79 -4.44 7.99
C ARG A 262 -15.07 -3.38 7.15
N PRO A 263 -15.33 -2.08 7.41
CA PRO A 263 -14.64 -1.01 6.70
C PRO A 263 -13.15 -1.00 7.02
N PHE A 264 -12.34 -0.59 6.04
CA PHE A 264 -10.92 -0.33 6.24
C PHE A 264 -10.74 1.18 6.43
N ASP A 265 -10.80 1.63 7.68
CA ASP A 265 -10.83 3.05 8.09
C ASP A 265 -9.50 3.57 8.64
N VAL A 266 -8.43 2.78 8.56
CA VAL A 266 -7.08 3.15 9.00
C VAL A 266 -6.13 3.23 7.80
N PRO A 267 -6.10 4.34 7.04
CA PRO A 267 -5.22 4.50 5.86
C PRO A 267 -3.74 4.25 6.17
N VAL A 268 -3.31 4.57 7.39
CA VAL A 268 -1.92 4.36 7.83
C VAL A 268 -1.55 2.88 7.89
N ALA A 269 -2.51 1.99 8.16
CA ALA A 269 -2.27 0.56 8.21
C ALA A 269 -1.86 0.00 6.83
N SER A 270 -2.41 0.52 5.73
CA SER A 270 -1.99 0.16 4.38
C SER A 270 -0.53 0.54 4.12
N ALA A 271 -0.09 1.72 4.57
CA ALA A 271 1.31 2.10 4.46
C ALA A 271 2.23 1.15 5.26
N VAL A 272 1.83 0.75 6.47
CA VAL A 272 2.62 -0.16 7.31
C VAL A 272 2.70 -1.57 6.73
N THR A 273 1.61 -2.11 6.15
CA THR A 273 1.63 -3.44 5.55
C THR A 273 2.49 -3.46 4.29
N PHE A 274 2.37 -2.47 3.40
CA PHE A 274 3.18 -2.44 2.17
C PHE A 274 4.63 -2.00 2.43
N ILE A 275 4.81 -0.81 3.00
CA ILE A 275 6.13 -0.19 3.16
C ILE A 275 6.87 -0.81 4.35
N GLY A 276 6.16 -1.11 5.44
CA GLY A 276 6.76 -1.74 6.62
C GLY A 276 7.33 -3.13 6.33
N LEU A 277 6.66 -3.95 5.51
CA LEU A 277 7.21 -5.25 5.09
C LEU A 277 8.49 -5.09 4.25
N ILE A 278 8.57 -4.08 3.38
CA ILE A 278 9.79 -3.78 2.62
C ILE A 278 10.93 -3.42 3.58
N TYR A 279 10.67 -2.58 4.58
CA TYR A 279 11.69 -2.24 5.58
C TYR A 279 12.12 -3.43 6.43
N LEU A 280 11.19 -4.29 6.87
CA LEU A 280 11.53 -5.51 7.61
C LEU A 280 12.41 -6.45 6.79
N LEU A 281 12.13 -6.58 5.49
CA LEU A 281 12.94 -7.38 4.58
C LEU A 281 14.35 -6.79 4.44
N ILE A 282 14.48 -5.48 4.22
CA ILE A 282 15.79 -4.80 4.12
C ILE A 282 16.59 -4.95 5.42
N LEU A 283 15.97 -4.70 6.57
CA LEU A 283 16.63 -4.82 7.88
C LEU A 283 17.06 -6.25 8.18
N SER A 284 16.24 -7.25 7.83
CA SER A 284 16.59 -8.67 7.96
C SER A 284 17.86 -9.00 7.16
N PHE A 285 17.97 -8.54 5.91
CA PHE A 285 19.18 -8.71 5.11
C PHE A 285 20.40 -8.04 5.72
N ILE A 286 20.27 -6.79 6.20
CA ILE A 286 21.37 -6.08 6.87
C ILE A 286 21.85 -6.87 8.09
N VAL A 287 20.94 -7.33 8.94
CA VAL A 287 21.28 -8.10 10.15
C VAL A 287 21.99 -9.39 9.80
N VAL A 288 21.50 -10.17 8.82
CA VAL A 288 22.15 -11.42 8.38
C VAL A 288 23.54 -11.16 7.81
N VAL A 289 23.70 -10.09 7.01
CA VAL A 289 24.98 -9.66 6.44
C VAL A 289 25.98 -9.26 7.53
N SER A 290 25.53 -8.50 8.53
CA SER A 290 26.32 -8.07 9.68
C SER A 290 26.73 -9.25 10.57
N LEU A 291 25.82 -10.21 10.81
CA LEU A 291 26.11 -11.38 11.62
C LEU A 291 27.16 -12.30 10.96
N SER A 292 27.06 -12.48 9.64
CA SER A 292 28.02 -13.26 8.84
C SER A 292 29.42 -12.63 8.76
N LEU A 293 29.58 -11.34 9.03
CA LEU A 293 30.89 -10.67 9.03
C LEU A 293 31.64 -10.85 10.36
N SER A 294 30.96 -11.37 11.40
CA SER A 294 31.53 -11.61 12.74
C SER A 294 32.05 -13.05 12.94
N SER A 295 31.92 -13.93 11.95
CA SER A 295 32.36 -15.33 11.95
C SER A 295 33.39 -15.57 10.85
#